data_AF-A0A7Y0AZB5-F1
#
_entry.id   AF-A0A7Y0AZB5-F1
#
_cell.length_a   1.000
_cell.length_b   1.000
_cell.length_c   1.000
_cell.angle_alpha   90.00
_cell.angle_beta   90.00
_cell.angle_gamma   90.00
#
_symmetry.space_group_name_H-M   'P 1'
#
loop_
_entity.id
_entity.type
_entity.pdbx_description
1 polymer ?
#
loop_
_entity_poly.entity_id
_entity_poly.type
_entity_poly.pdbx_seq_one_letter_code
_entity_poly.pdbx_strand_id
1 'polypeptide(L)'
;MTSLQSPTHAQMPYAVTVRGPTRLAVRRTSLLTILFAVLLGTGIYIEFLAARNWNAGEAVLVLHIVLGLVCVAVFASWIGPHVLHGLPKSQRPLFTWLSWLLLASYLLVFGTGLVMIIPLASYLAGRVWFFQFDTTGVLTFLHLWSAFAAAAGLFLHLLLRHWRKPASVRRGASS
;
A
#
# COMPACT_ATOMS: atom_id res chain seq x y z
N MET A 1 30.75 32.72 56.06
CA MET A 1 30.10 32.90 54.74
C MET A 1 31.09 32.49 53.67
N THR A 2 30.99 31.26 53.20
CA THR A 2 31.80 30.73 52.10
C THR A 2 30.87 29.91 51.22
N SER A 3 30.74 30.39 49.99
CA SER A 3 29.76 29.98 48.99
C SER A 3 29.99 28.53 48.53
N LEU A 4 28.91 27.75 48.51
CA LEU A 4 28.83 26.42 47.92
C LEU A 4 28.92 26.56 46.38
N GLN A 5 29.99 26.03 45.79
CA GLN A 5 30.01 25.76 44.34
C GLN A 5 29.27 24.44 44.07
N SER A 6 28.06 24.55 43.52
CA SER A 6 27.35 23.42 42.93
C SER A 6 28.10 22.89 41.71
N PRO A 7 28.32 21.58 41.58
CA PRO A 7 28.84 21.00 40.35
C PRO A 7 27.78 21.10 39.25
N THR A 8 28.17 21.72 38.15
CA THR A 8 27.47 21.81 36.88
C THR A 8 27.12 20.40 36.38
N HIS A 9 25.82 20.06 36.41
CA HIS A 9 25.30 18.91 35.68
C HIS A 9 25.55 19.12 34.18
N ALA A 10 26.52 18.39 33.64
CA ALA A 10 26.74 18.25 32.22
C ALA A 10 25.46 17.67 31.59
N GLN A 11 24.69 18.53 30.92
CA GLN A 11 23.60 18.11 30.05
C GLN A 11 24.22 17.36 28.86
N MET A 12 24.22 16.02 28.92
CA MET A 12 24.47 15.20 27.75
C MET A 12 23.35 15.45 26.73
N PRO A 13 23.62 16.00 25.54
CA PRO A 13 22.60 16.11 24.51
C PRO A 13 22.25 14.69 24.07
N TYR A 14 21.09 14.21 24.48
CA TYR A 14 20.49 13.00 23.95
C TYR A 14 20.24 13.27 22.47
N ALA A 15 21.19 12.90 21.61
CA ALA A 15 21.02 12.90 20.18
C ALA A 15 19.94 11.86 19.86
N VAL A 16 18.69 12.30 19.87
CA VAL A 16 17.57 11.53 19.32
C VAL A 16 17.89 11.37 17.84
N THR A 17 18.53 10.26 17.49
CA THR A 17 18.69 9.87 16.09
C THR A 17 17.29 9.59 15.57
N VAL A 18 16.66 10.61 14.98
CA VAL A 18 15.46 10.45 14.18
C VAL A 18 15.88 9.60 12.98
N ARG A 19 15.77 8.27 13.11
CA ARG A 19 16.11 7.34 12.05
C ARG A 19 15.16 7.59 10.88
N GLY A 20 15.65 8.31 9.87
CA GLY A 20 14.95 8.51 8.62
C GLY A 20 14.64 7.18 7.91
N PRO A 21 13.70 7.16 6.96
CA PRO A 21 13.35 5.94 6.25
C PRO A 21 14.58 5.35 5.55
N THR A 22 14.80 4.05 5.72
CA THR A 22 15.92 3.37 5.06
C THR A 22 15.73 3.38 3.54
N ARG A 23 16.82 3.45 2.77
CA ARG A 23 16.76 3.41 1.29
C ARG A 23 16.00 2.18 0.77
N LEU A 24 16.09 1.06 1.49
CA LEU A 24 15.36 -0.18 1.20
C LEU A 24 13.84 -0.01 1.37
N ALA A 25 13.37 0.67 2.41
CA ALA A 25 11.96 0.93 2.63
C ALA A 25 11.37 1.80 1.50
N VAL A 26 12.09 2.85 1.10
CA VAL A 26 11.69 3.74 0.00
C VAL A 26 11.61 2.96 -1.33
N ARG A 27 12.64 2.18 -1.67
CA ARG A 27 12.65 1.34 -2.88
C ARG A 27 11.46 0.38 -2.92
N ARG A 28 11.16 -0.29 -1.80
CA ARG A 28 10.02 -1.23 -1.73
C ARG A 28 8.69 -0.54 -1.91
N THR A 29 8.48 0.62 -1.28
CA THR A 29 7.23 1.39 -1.47
C THR A 29 7.07 1.89 -2.90
N SER A 30 8.16 2.33 -3.56
CA SER A 30 8.14 2.71 -4.96
C SER A 30 7.82 1.52 -5.87
N LEU A 31 8.44 0.37 -5.63
CA LEU A 31 8.16 -0.87 -6.36
C LEU A 31 6.69 -1.27 -6.25
N LEU A 32 6.14 -1.31 -5.03
CA LEU A 32 4.72 -1.63 -4.81
C LEU A 32 3.78 -0.65 -5.51
N THR A 33 4.12 0.64 -5.51
CA THR A 33 3.34 1.67 -6.21
C THR A 33 3.35 1.46 -7.71
N ILE A 34 4.52 1.17 -8.30
CA ILE A 34 4.66 0.91 -9.74
C ILE A 34 3.91 -0.38 -10.12
N LEU A 35 4.12 -1.47 -9.36
CA LEU A 35 3.42 -2.73 -9.58
C LEU A 35 1.90 -2.54 -9.53
N PHE A 36 1.40 -1.81 -8.52
CA PHE A 36 -0.01 -1.52 -8.39
C PHE A 36 -0.54 -0.70 -9.57
N ALA A 37 0.18 0.32 -10.04
CA ALA A 37 -0.23 1.11 -11.21
C ALA A 37 -0.30 0.26 -12.49
N VAL A 38 0.68 -0.63 -12.71
CA VAL A 38 0.68 -1.58 -13.84
C VAL A 38 -0.48 -2.57 -13.72
N LEU A 39 -0.74 -3.10 -12.53
CA LEU A 39 -1.88 -3.98 -12.27
C LEU A 39 -3.21 -3.30 -12.52
N LEU A 40 -3.38 -2.05 -12.06
CA LEU A 40 -4.59 -1.28 -12.33
C LEU A 40 -4.79 -1.07 -13.84
N GLY A 41 -3.74 -0.68 -14.57
CA GLY A 41 -3.82 -0.49 -16.02
C GLY A 41 -4.15 -1.78 -16.77
N THR A 42 -3.51 -2.89 -16.43
CA THR A 42 -3.80 -4.20 -17.03
C THR A 42 -5.20 -4.71 -16.66
N GLY A 43 -5.68 -4.48 -15.44
CA GLY A 43 -7.05 -4.82 -15.03
C GLY A 43 -8.11 -4.03 -15.79
N ILE A 44 -7.91 -2.71 -15.98
CA ILE A 44 -8.77 -1.87 -16.82
C ILE A 44 -8.78 -2.36 -18.27
N TYR A 45 -7.62 -2.72 -18.81
CA TYR A 45 -7.54 -3.29 -20.16
C TYR A 45 -8.35 -4.59 -20.28
N ILE A 46 -8.19 -5.51 -19.32
CA ILE A 46 -8.92 -6.78 -19.31
C ILE A 46 -10.42 -6.55 -19.30
N GLU A 47 -10.92 -5.69 -18.41
CA GLU A 47 -12.36 -5.48 -18.23
C GLU A 47 -13.00 -4.79 -19.45
N PHE A 48 -12.35 -3.76 -20.01
CA PHE A 48 -13.00 -2.88 -20.99
C PHE A 48 -12.54 -3.09 -22.44
N LEU A 49 -11.35 -3.64 -22.65
CA LEU A 49 -10.70 -3.68 -23.97
C LEU A 49 -10.39 -5.11 -24.47
N ALA A 50 -10.24 -6.10 -23.60
CA ALA A 50 -9.85 -7.46 -24.01
C ALA A 50 -10.84 -8.11 -24.99
N ALA A 51 -12.13 -7.80 -24.89
CA ALA A 51 -13.15 -8.29 -25.82
C ALA A 51 -12.91 -7.86 -27.28
N ARG A 52 -12.14 -6.78 -27.52
CA ARG A 52 -11.79 -6.30 -28.86
C ARG A 52 -10.61 -7.03 -29.49
N ASN A 53 -9.77 -7.68 -28.66
CA ASN A 53 -8.63 -8.46 -29.11
C ASN A 53 -8.33 -9.57 -28.10
N TRP A 54 -8.92 -10.74 -28.36
CA TRP A 54 -8.89 -11.88 -27.44
C TRP A 54 -7.46 -12.35 -27.12
N ASN A 55 -6.60 -12.50 -28.14
CA ASN A 55 -5.22 -12.96 -27.96
C ASN A 55 -4.40 -12.00 -27.09
N ALA A 56 -4.56 -10.70 -27.29
CA ALA A 56 -3.93 -9.70 -26.43
C ALA A 56 -4.53 -9.74 -25.01
N GLY A 57 -5.85 -9.94 -24.89
CA GLY A 57 -6.55 -10.13 -23.62
C GLY A 57 -5.97 -11.28 -22.79
N GLU A 58 -5.78 -12.45 -23.38
CA GLU A 58 -5.18 -13.61 -22.71
C GLU A 58 -3.75 -13.32 -22.23
N ALA A 59 -2.92 -12.72 -23.09
CA ALA A 59 -1.55 -12.38 -22.72
C ALA A 59 -1.50 -11.37 -21.56
N VAL A 60 -2.36 -10.35 -21.59
CA VAL A 60 -2.46 -9.34 -20.52
C VAL A 60 -3.02 -9.97 -19.24
N LEU A 61 -3.96 -10.91 -19.33
CA LEU A 61 -4.47 -11.64 -18.17
C LEU A 61 -3.37 -12.46 -17.48
N VAL A 62 -2.57 -13.21 -18.24
CA VAL A 62 -1.43 -13.96 -17.68
C VAL A 62 -0.44 -13.02 -17.00
N LEU A 63 -0.10 -11.90 -17.66
CA LEU A 63 0.78 -10.88 -17.09
C LEU A 63 0.20 -10.31 -15.78
N HIS A 64 -1.10 -9.98 -15.77
CA HIS A 64 -1.79 -9.45 -14.60
C HIS A 64 -1.75 -10.43 -13.43
N ILE A 65 -2.00 -11.71 -13.68
CA ILE A 65 -1.92 -12.77 -12.64
C ILE A 65 -0.50 -12.88 -12.09
N VAL A 66 0.52 -12.98 -12.94
CA VAL A 66 1.92 -13.13 -12.51
C VAL A 66 2.37 -11.92 -11.70
N LEU A 67 2.13 -10.71 -12.20
CA LEU A 67 2.47 -9.48 -11.48
C LEU A 67 1.65 -9.33 -10.20
N GLY A 68 0.41 -9.81 -10.18
CA GLY A 68 -0.47 -9.81 -9.02
C GLY A 68 0.11 -10.66 -7.90
N LEU A 69 0.54 -11.88 -8.20
CA LEU A 69 1.19 -12.78 -7.26
C LEU A 69 2.50 -12.19 -6.70
N VAL A 70 3.33 -11.60 -7.58
CA VAL A 70 4.55 -10.89 -7.15
C VAL A 70 4.20 -9.73 -6.21
N CYS A 71 3.20 -8.93 -6.55
CA CYS A 71 2.75 -7.80 -5.73
C CYS A 71 2.26 -8.28 -4.36
N VAL A 72 1.44 -9.33 -4.29
CA VAL A 72 0.96 -9.94 -3.04
C VAL A 72 2.13 -10.39 -2.17
N ALA A 73 3.11 -11.11 -2.74
CA ALA A 73 4.27 -11.61 -1.99
C ALA A 73 5.12 -10.46 -1.43
N VAL A 74 5.40 -9.44 -2.26
CA VAL A 74 6.17 -8.26 -1.83
C VAL A 74 5.40 -7.49 -0.76
N PHE A 75 4.09 -7.30 -0.93
CA PHE A 75 3.23 -6.60 0.02
C PHE A 75 3.17 -7.32 1.37
N ALA A 76 2.91 -8.63 1.37
CA ALA A 76 2.84 -9.44 2.59
C ALA A 76 4.13 -9.37 3.41
N SER A 77 5.29 -9.45 2.74
CA SER A 77 6.60 -9.35 3.40
C SER A 77 6.88 -7.96 4.01
N TRP A 78 6.18 -6.93 3.55
CA TRP A 78 6.41 -5.54 3.93
C TRP A 78 5.37 -5.01 4.93
N ILE A 79 4.11 -5.44 4.82
CA ILE A 79 2.99 -4.78 5.48
C ILE A 79 3.00 -4.96 7.00
N GLY A 80 3.35 -6.13 7.50
CA GLY A 80 3.36 -6.42 8.95
C GLY A 80 4.26 -5.45 9.73
N PRO A 81 5.56 -5.37 9.42
CA PRO A 81 6.45 -4.39 10.03
C PRO A 81 6.00 -2.94 9.79
N HIS A 82 5.44 -2.63 8.63
CA HIS A 82 5.01 -1.26 8.30
C HIS A 82 3.85 -0.79 9.17
N VAL A 83 2.82 -1.62 9.35
CA VAL A 83 1.65 -1.33 10.18
C VAL A 83 2.05 -1.20 11.64
N LEU A 84 2.82 -2.16 12.18
CA LEU A 84 3.21 -2.18 13.59
C LEU A 84 4.02 -0.94 14.02
N HIS A 85 4.90 -0.44 13.15
CA HIS A 85 5.76 0.69 13.48
C HIS A 85 5.15 2.05 13.13
N GLY A 86 4.27 2.12 12.14
CA GLY A 86 3.76 3.38 11.57
C GLY A 86 2.38 3.79 12.06
N LEU A 87 1.38 2.91 11.91
CA LEU A 87 -0.03 3.27 12.08
C LEU A 87 -0.42 3.65 13.53
N PRO A 88 -0.03 2.88 14.57
CA PRO A 88 -0.39 3.18 15.96
C PRO A 88 0.22 4.47 16.52
N LYS A 89 1.29 4.98 15.88
CA LYS A 89 2.08 6.12 16.38
C LYS A 89 1.73 7.44 15.70
N SER A 90 0.83 7.43 14.72
CA SER A 90 0.44 8.62 13.99
C SER A 90 -0.45 9.53 14.83
N GLN A 91 0.01 10.76 15.10
CA GLN A 91 -0.78 11.79 15.80
C GLN A 91 -1.81 12.47 14.89
N ARG A 92 -1.97 12.03 13.64
CA ARG A 92 -2.90 12.62 12.66
C ARG A 92 -4.09 11.68 12.45
N PRO A 93 -5.28 11.97 13.01
CA PRO A 93 -6.40 11.03 12.98
C PRO A 93 -6.88 10.73 11.56
N LEU A 94 -7.02 11.75 10.71
CA LEU A 94 -7.45 11.58 9.31
C LEU A 94 -6.47 10.71 8.51
N PHE A 95 -5.17 10.94 8.67
CA PHE A 95 -4.15 10.15 7.99
C PHE A 95 -4.18 8.68 8.43
N THR A 96 -4.40 8.44 9.71
CA THR A 96 -4.49 7.09 10.30
C THR A 96 -5.72 6.35 9.79
N TRP A 97 -6.90 7.00 9.82
CA TRP A 97 -8.14 6.44 9.27
C TRP A 97 -8.01 6.10 7.79
N LEU A 98 -7.48 7.04 6.99
CA LEU A 98 -7.25 6.80 5.57
C LEU A 98 -6.29 5.64 5.33
N SER A 99 -5.25 5.50 6.16
CA SER A 99 -4.28 4.41 6.05
C SER A 99 -4.90 3.05 6.35
N TRP A 100 -5.79 2.97 7.34
CA TRP A 100 -6.56 1.73 7.62
C TRP A 100 -7.53 1.40 6.50
N LEU A 101 -8.26 2.39 5.98
CA LEU A 101 -9.18 2.18 4.86
C LEU A 101 -8.42 1.71 3.62
N LEU A 102 -7.29 2.35 3.30
CA LEU A 102 -6.42 1.95 2.20
C LEU A 102 -5.89 0.52 2.37
N LEU A 103 -5.47 0.15 3.58
CA LEU A 103 -5.07 -1.22 3.88
C LEU A 103 -6.22 -2.21 3.65
N ALA A 104 -7.42 -1.89 4.14
CA ALA A 104 -8.60 -2.74 3.92
C ALA A 104 -8.93 -2.89 2.42
N SER A 105 -8.83 -1.82 1.63
CA SER A 105 -9.00 -1.87 0.18
C SER A 105 -7.94 -2.77 -0.48
N TYR A 106 -6.67 -2.67 -0.10
CA TYR A 106 -5.63 -3.57 -0.62
C TYR A 106 -5.89 -5.04 -0.27
N LEU A 107 -6.30 -5.32 0.96
CA LEU A 107 -6.65 -6.68 1.38
C LEU A 107 -7.83 -7.22 0.58
N LEU A 108 -8.82 -6.39 0.27
CA LEU A 108 -9.96 -6.77 -0.54
C LEU A 108 -9.55 -7.06 -1.99
N VAL A 109 -8.71 -6.21 -2.60
CA VAL A 109 -8.14 -6.43 -3.95
C VAL A 109 -7.37 -7.74 -4.00
N PHE A 110 -6.45 -7.97 -3.06
CA PHE A 110 -5.64 -9.19 -3.05
C PHE A 110 -6.48 -10.43 -2.76
N GLY A 111 -7.39 -10.36 -1.79
CA GLY A 111 -8.27 -11.47 -1.45
C GLY A 111 -9.14 -11.88 -2.63
N THR A 112 -9.82 -10.91 -3.27
CA THR A 112 -10.66 -11.19 -4.44
C THR A 112 -9.83 -11.70 -5.63
N GLY A 113 -8.67 -11.10 -5.92
CA GLY A 113 -7.80 -11.56 -7.00
C GLY A 113 -7.28 -12.99 -6.80
N LEU A 114 -6.90 -13.34 -5.56
CA LEU A 114 -6.48 -14.70 -5.21
C LEU A 114 -7.64 -15.70 -5.30
N VAL A 115 -8.86 -15.30 -4.94
CA VAL A 115 -10.04 -16.17 -5.11
C VAL A 115 -10.35 -16.39 -6.59
N MET A 116 -10.25 -15.35 -7.41
CA MET A 116 -10.52 -15.43 -8.86
C MET A 116 -9.57 -16.35 -9.63
N ILE A 117 -8.37 -16.63 -9.11
CA ILE A 117 -7.44 -17.60 -9.73
C ILE A 117 -7.68 -19.07 -9.32
N ILE A 118 -8.58 -19.34 -8.36
CA ILE A 118 -8.85 -20.71 -7.88
C ILE A 118 -9.31 -21.66 -9.00
N PRO A 119 -10.23 -21.28 -9.92
CA PRO A 119 -10.61 -22.15 -11.03
C PRO A 119 -9.43 -22.54 -11.91
N LEU A 120 -8.54 -21.58 -12.22
CA LEU A 120 -7.32 -21.84 -12.97
C LEU A 120 -6.39 -22.81 -12.21
N ALA A 121 -6.16 -22.57 -10.92
CA ALA A 121 -5.33 -23.45 -10.10
C ALA A 121 -5.92 -24.88 -10.02
N SER A 122 -7.24 -24.99 -9.92
CA SER A 122 -7.96 -26.26 -9.90
C SER A 122 -7.80 -27.01 -11.23
N TYR A 123 -7.94 -26.29 -12.34
CA TYR A 123 -7.74 -26.84 -13.69
C TYR A 123 -6.31 -27.36 -13.86
N LEU A 124 -5.30 -26.59 -13.46
CA LEU A 124 -3.89 -27.02 -13.49
C LEU A 124 -3.62 -28.22 -12.58
N ALA A 125 -4.39 -28.40 -11.51
CA ALA A 125 -4.35 -29.58 -10.64
C ALA A 125 -5.17 -30.78 -11.19
N GLY A 126 -5.67 -30.69 -12.43
CA GLY A 126 -6.42 -31.75 -13.09
C GLY A 126 -7.91 -31.82 -12.72
N ARG A 127 -8.46 -30.78 -12.07
CA ARG A 127 -9.88 -30.71 -11.69
C ARG A 127 -10.59 -29.59 -12.46
N VAL A 128 -11.56 -29.96 -13.29
CA VAL A 128 -12.40 -28.99 -14.00
C VAL A 128 -13.50 -28.50 -13.06
N TRP A 129 -13.36 -27.28 -12.57
CA TRP A 129 -14.34 -26.63 -11.71
C TRP A 129 -14.30 -25.12 -11.92
N PHE A 130 -15.47 -24.49 -11.94
CA PHE A 130 -15.64 -23.05 -12.11
C PHE A 130 -16.66 -22.53 -11.12
N PHE A 131 -16.55 -21.23 -10.80
CA PHE A 131 -17.59 -20.54 -10.05
C PHE A 131 -18.89 -20.47 -10.84
N GLN A 132 -20.01 -20.31 -10.11
CA GLN A 132 -21.27 -19.88 -10.72
C GLN A 132 -21.13 -18.46 -11.28
N PHE A 133 -21.88 -18.13 -12.33
CA PHE A 133 -21.81 -16.83 -13.00
C PHE A 133 -22.00 -15.65 -12.03
N ASP A 134 -22.95 -15.74 -11.11
CA ASP A 134 -23.20 -14.70 -10.11
C ASP A 134 -21.99 -14.46 -9.20
N THR A 135 -21.31 -15.54 -8.80
CA THR A 135 -20.10 -15.44 -7.98
C THR A 135 -18.97 -14.77 -8.75
N THR A 136 -18.78 -15.12 -10.03
CA THR A 136 -17.80 -14.46 -10.90
C THR A 136 -18.11 -12.97 -11.03
N GLY A 137 -19.39 -12.59 -11.26
CA GLY A 137 -19.81 -11.20 -11.35
C GLY A 137 -19.54 -10.40 -10.08
N VAL A 138 -19.89 -10.96 -8.91
CA VAL A 138 -19.62 -10.32 -7.61
C VAL A 138 -18.12 -10.17 -7.35
N LEU A 139 -17.31 -11.20 -7.65
CA LEU A 139 -15.86 -11.14 -7.48
C LEU A 139 -15.22 -10.09 -8.38
N THR A 140 -15.59 -10.04 -9.67
CA THR A 140 -15.10 -9.01 -10.60
C THR A 140 -15.50 -7.62 -10.13
N PHE A 141 -16.76 -7.42 -9.72
CA PHE A 141 -17.23 -6.14 -9.18
C PHE A 141 -16.40 -5.71 -7.97
N LEU A 142 -16.26 -6.59 -6.97
CA LEU A 142 -15.50 -6.29 -5.75
C LEU A 142 -14.03 -6.01 -6.08
N HIS A 143 -13.41 -6.82 -6.94
CA HIS A 143 -12.00 -6.67 -7.31
C HIS A 143 -11.75 -5.33 -8.02
N LEU A 144 -12.57 -5.00 -9.02
CA LEU A 144 -12.43 -3.78 -9.81
C LEU A 144 -12.65 -2.52 -8.96
N TRP A 145 -13.76 -2.45 -8.23
CA TRP A 145 -14.10 -1.25 -7.46
C TRP A 145 -13.21 -1.07 -6.24
N SER A 146 -12.76 -2.16 -5.61
CA SER A 146 -11.76 -2.07 -4.54
C SER A 146 -10.40 -1.61 -5.07
N ALA A 147 -10.03 -1.97 -6.31
CA ALA A 147 -8.81 -1.48 -6.95
C ALA A 147 -8.88 0.03 -7.23
N PHE A 148 -10.03 0.53 -7.71
CA PHE A 148 -10.24 1.97 -7.84
C PHE A 148 -10.23 2.70 -6.50
N ALA A 149 -10.88 2.14 -5.47
CA ALA A 149 -10.85 2.70 -4.12
C ALA A 149 -9.43 2.74 -3.54
N ALA A 150 -8.64 1.68 -3.74
CA ALA A 150 -7.24 1.63 -3.34
C ALA A 150 -6.39 2.66 -4.09
N ALA A 151 -6.64 2.87 -5.39
CA ALA A 151 -5.93 3.88 -6.19
C ALA A 151 -6.23 5.30 -5.71
N ALA A 152 -7.51 5.63 -5.50
CA ALA A 152 -7.92 6.92 -4.96
C ALA A 152 -7.37 7.15 -3.54
N GLY A 153 -7.46 6.12 -2.68
CA GLY A 153 -6.93 6.14 -1.33
C GLY A 153 -5.41 6.33 -1.29
N LEU A 154 -4.66 5.65 -2.17
CA LEU A 154 -3.22 5.80 -2.30
C LEU A 154 -2.85 7.23 -2.74
N PHE A 155 -3.53 7.76 -3.75
CA PHE A 155 -3.30 9.14 -4.21
C PHE A 155 -3.53 10.15 -3.07
N LEU A 156 -4.65 10.03 -2.36
CA LEU A 156 -4.97 10.90 -1.23
C LEU A 156 -3.96 10.72 -0.08
N HIS A 157 -3.53 9.50 0.21
CA HIS A 157 -2.54 9.20 1.23
C HIS A 157 -1.20 9.87 0.91
N LEU A 158 -0.75 9.78 -0.35
CA LEU A 158 0.46 10.45 -0.82
C LEU A 158 0.30 11.97 -0.77
N LEU A 159 -0.84 12.53 -1.17
CA LEU A 159 -1.09 13.97 -1.11
C LEU A 159 -0.98 14.50 0.33
N LEU A 160 -1.66 13.86 1.27
CA LEU A 160 -1.62 14.21 2.70
C LEU A 160 -0.23 14.06 3.32
N ARG A 161 0.59 13.14 2.79
CA ARG A 161 1.98 12.96 3.20
C ARG A 161 2.87 14.13 2.77
N HIS A 162 2.66 14.69 1.57
CA HIS A 162 3.49 15.78 1.02
C HIS A 162 3.02 17.19 1.40
N TRP A 163 1.72 17.39 1.69
CA TRP A 163 1.15 18.73 1.89
C TRP A 163 1.46 19.41 3.24
N ARG A 164 2.09 18.75 4.21
CA ARG A 164 2.48 19.41 5.47
C ARG A 164 3.92 19.94 5.39
N LYS A 165 4.03 21.27 5.23
CA LYS A 165 5.28 22.03 5.44
C LYS A 165 5.88 21.67 6.81
N PRO A 166 7.22 21.57 6.94
CA PRO A 166 7.84 21.46 8.25
C PRO A 166 7.44 22.65 9.11
N ALA A 167 6.96 22.38 10.32
CA ALA A 167 6.70 23.40 11.33
C ALA A 167 8.04 23.95 11.84
N SER A 168 8.75 24.71 11.02
CA SER A 168 10.01 25.34 11.39
C SER A 168 10.31 26.55 10.51
N VAL A 169 9.48 27.58 10.61
CA VAL A 169 9.93 28.98 10.47
C VAL A 169 9.32 29.78 11.63
N ARG A 170 10.13 29.91 12.69
CA ARG A 170 10.18 31.00 13.68
C ARG A 170 8.88 31.44 14.36
N ARG A 171 8.58 30.80 15.51
CA ARG A 171 8.52 31.58 16.75
C ARG A 171 9.95 31.96 17.09
N GLY A 172 10.32 33.21 16.88
CA GLY A 172 11.68 33.70 17.07
C GLY A 172 11.80 35.14 16.61
N ALA A 173 10.98 36.01 17.18
CA ALA A 173 11.14 37.46 17.20
C ALA A 173 10.35 37.99 18.40
N SER A 174 10.90 37.77 19.59
CA SER A 174 10.53 38.48 20.80
C SER A 174 11.82 38.67 21.61
N SER A 175 12.47 39.79 21.35
CA SER A 175 13.45 40.45 22.21
C SER A 175 13.49 41.90 21.79
#